data_AF-A0AAN7AY52-F1
#
_entry.id   AF-A0AAN7AY52-F1
#
_cell.length_a   1.000
_cell.length_b   1.000
_cell.length_c   1.000
_cell.angle_alpha   90.00
_cell.angle_beta   90.00
_cell.angle_gamma   90.00
#
_symmetry.space_group_name_H-M   'P 1'
#
loop_
_entity.id
_entity.type
_entity.pdbx_description
1 polymer ?
#
loop_
_entity_poly.entity_id
_entity_poly.type
_entity_poly.pdbx_seq_one_letter_code
_entity_poly.pdbx_strand_id
1 'polypeptide(L)'
;MDVTCLLMPISWFPDVEHLTSHITKLHRNVTSPDGKFGFGVTTHHGKAPIEHGSEDTWERYFTRTTRDLLEMEQQVRGEDNSIRELAVKWFERMLPRLLRPMETDGRKIRPVMLHGDLWHGNTGVD
;
A
#
# COMPACT_ATOMS: atom_id res chain seq x y z
N MET A 1 18.20 -6.12 -8.11
CA MET A 1 18.74 -4.91 -7.47
C MET A 1 19.30 -4.05 -8.57
N ASP A 2 18.67 -2.92 -8.83
CA ASP A 2 19.10 -1.99 -9.87
C ASP A 2 20.31 -1.19 -9.33
N VAL A 3 21.46 -1.32 -10.00
CA VAL A 3 22.73 -0.68 -9.61
C VAL A 3 22.74 0.83 -9.89
N THR A 4 21.71 1.36 -10.54
CA THR A 4 21.57 2.79 -10.85
C THR A 4 21.46 3.68 -9.60
N CYS A 5 20.91 3.18 -8.49
CA CYS A 5 20.73 3.98 -7.27
C CYS A 5 22.05 4.35 -6.56
N LEU A 6 23.14 3.59 -6.78
CA LEU A 6 24.44 3.87 -6.16
C LEU A 6 25.23 5.00 -6.86
N LEU A 7 24.74 5.49 -8.01
CA LEU A 7 25.37 6.56 -8.78
C LEU A 7 24.58 7.87 -8.76
N MET A 8 23.45 7.93 -8.06
CA MET A 8 22.63 9.14 -7.98
C MET A 8 23.32 10.20 -7.10
N PRO A 9 23.59 11.42 -7.61
CA PRO A 9 24.08 12.51 -6.79
C PRO A 9 23.13 12.81 -5.64
N ILE A 10 23.65 13.19 -4.47
CA ILE A 10 22.82 13.57 -3.31
C ILE A 10 21.82 14.67 -3.66
N SER A 11 22.19 15.56 -4.57
CA SER A 11 21.34 16.67 -5.05
C SER A 11 20.09 16.24 -5.82
N TRP A 12 19.97 14.96 -6.21
CA TRP A 12 18.76 14.43 -6.85
C TRP A 12 17.69 14.01 -5.84
N PHE A 13 18.08 13.83 -4.58
CA PHE A 13 17.13 13.51 -3.53
C PHE A 13 16.50 14.79 -3.00
N PRO A 14 15.17 14.82 -2.81
CA PRO A 14 14.54 15.95 -2.18
C PRO A 14 15.01 16.09 -0.75
N ASP A 15 15.11 17.33 -0.30
CA ASP A 15 15.30 17.63 1.11
C ASP A 15 14.21 16.93 1.96
N VAL A 16 14.62 16.32 3.07
CA VAL A 16 13.76 15.49 3.89
C VAL A 16 12.61 16.31 4.49
N GLU A 17 12.86 17.54 4.92
CA GLU A 17 11.84 18.39 5.51
C GLU A 17 10.81 18.82 4.47
N HIS A 18 11.28 19.18 3.26
CA HIS A 18 10.38 19.49 2.15
C HIS A 18 9.53 18.29 1.74
N LEU A 19 10.14 17.12 1.47
CA LEU A 19 9.40 15.92 1.08
C LEU A 19 8.35 15.55 2.13
N THR A 20 8.74 15.49 3.41
CA THR A 20 7.84 15.12 4.50
C THR A 20 6.73 16.16 4.69
N SER A 21 6.99 17.45 4.48
CA SER A 21 5.97 18.51 4.50
C SER A 21 4.91 18.30 3.42
N HIS A 22 5.32 17.97 2.19
CA HIS A 22 4.39 17.69 1.09
C HIS A 22 3.55 16.43 1.32
N ILE A 23 4.19 15.32 1.74
CA ILE A 23 3.47 14.07 2.06
C ILE A 23 2.50 14.27 3.23
N THR A 24 2.90 15.03 4.25
CA THR A 24 2.03 15.35 5.38
C THR A 24 0.81 16.15 4.94
N LYS A 25 0.99 17.16 4.06
CA LYS A 25 -0.12 17.93 3.49
C LYS A 25 -1.09 17.04 2.72
N LEU A 26 -0.58 16.11 1.91
CA LEU A 26 -1.40 15.14 1.17
C LEU A 26 -2.23 14.28 2.13
N HIS A 27 -1.59 13.60 3.09
CA HIS A 27 -2.27 12.68 4.02
C HIS A 27 -3.27 13.39 4.96
N ARG A 28 -3.05 14.67 5.27
CA ARG A 28 -3.96 15.45 6.13
C ARG A 28 -5.15 15.99 5.37
N ASN A 29 -4.95 16.45 4.14
CA ASN A 29 -5.96 17.25 3.44
C ASN A 29 -6.78 16.47 2.42
N VAL A 30 -6.32 15.28 2.00
CA VAL A 30 -7.00 14.48 0.98
C VAL A 30 -7.47 13.15 1.57
N THR A 31 -8.77 12.89 1.47
CA THR A 31 -9.46 11.72 2.02
C THR A 31 -10.56 11.26 1.07
N SER A 32 -11.10 10.05 1.26
CA SER A 32 -12.22 9.58 0.45
C SER A 32 -13.49 10.40 0.77
N PRO A 33 -14.24 10.88 -0.24
CA PRO A 33 -15.47 11.63 -0.02
C PRO A 33 -16.54 10.89 0.80
N ASP A 34 -16.58 9.57 0.70
CA ASP A 34 -17.53 8.69 1.40
C ASP A 34 -16.95 8.06 2.68
N GLY A 35 -15.70 8.41 3.03
CA GLY A 35 -14.99 7.85 4.19
C GLY A 35 -14.61 6.37 4.07
N LYS A 36 -14.69 5.77 2.87
CA LYS A 36 -14.32 4.37 2.63
C LYS A 36 -12.87 4.22 2.15
N PHE A 37 -12.30 3.04 2.37
CA PHE A 37 -10.99 2.65 1.85
C PHE A 37 -11.13 2.12 0.43
N GLY A 38 -10.26 2.57 -0.45
CA GLY A 38 -10.28 2.19 -1.86
C GLY A 38 -9.96 3.35 -2.77
N PHE A 39 -10.19 3.15 -4.06
CA PHE A 39 -9.99 4.15 -5.09
C PHE A 39 -10.88 3.84 -6.29
N GLY A 40 -11.45 4.89 -6.89
CA GLY A 40 -12.46 4.74 -7.96
C GLY A 40 -11.91 4.34 -9.32
N VAL A 41 -10.59 4.20 -9.44
CA VAL A 41 -9.92 3.78 -10.68
C VAL A 41 -8.86 2.74 -10.38
N THR A 42 -8.63 1.86 -11.35
CA THR A 42 -7.53 0.89 -11.35
C THR A 42 -6.21 1.63 -11.33
N THR A 43 -5.36 1.35 -10.34
CA THR A 43 -3.96 1.78 -10.37
C THR A 43 -3.06 0.64 -10.81
N HIS A 44 -1.77 0.89 -10.97
CA HIS A 44 -0.81 -0.15 -11.34
C HIS A 44 0.39 -0.11 -10.41
N HIS A 45 0.77 -1.28 -9.88
CA HIS A 45 2.06 -1.46 -9.22
C HIS A 45 3.00 -2.16 -10.20
N GLY A 46 3.81 -1.38 -10.91
CA GLY A 46 4.54 -1.86 -12.08
C GLY A 46 3.56 -2.33 -13.17
N LYS A 47 3.60 -3.62 -13.50
CA LYS A 47 2.70 -4.23 -14.49
C LYS A 47 1.42 -4.83 -13.89
N ALA A 48 1.31 -4.90 -12.57
CA ALA A 48 0.17 -5.49 -11.89
C ALA A 48 -0.96 -4.45 -11.79
N PRO A 49 -2.13 -4.64 -12.45
CA PRO A 49 -3.29 -3.80 -12.23
C PRO A 49 -3.85 -4.06 -10.82
N ILE A 50 -4.22 -3.00 -10.11
CA ILE A 50 -4.80 -3.09 -8.76
C ILE A 50 -6.18 -2.46 -8.77
N GLU A 51 -7.19 -3.30 -8.58
CA GLU A 51 -8.56 -2.88 -8.34
C GLU A 51 -8.74 -2.58 -6.84
N HIS A 52 -9.00 -1.31 -6.51
CA HIS A 52 -9.10 -0.87 -5.13
C HIS A 52 -10.51 -0.94 -4.55
N GLY A 53 -11.54 -1.01 -5.41
CA GLY A 53 -12.94 -1.06 -4.98
C GLY A 53 -13.29 -0.02 -3.91
N SER A 54 -14.18 -0.39 -2.99
CA SER A 54 -14.58 0.44 -1.86
C SER A 54 -14.96 -0.43 -0.66
N GLU A 55 -14.41 -0.15 0.52
CA GLU A 55 -14.55 -0.96 1.74
C GLU A 55 -14.69 -0.08 2.98
N ASP A 56 -15.53 -0.46 3.94
CA ASP A 56 -15.77 0.38 5.12
C ASP A 56 -14.72 0.23 6.23
N THR A 57 -13.84 -0.79 6.17
CA THR A 57 -12.78 -1.00 7.17
C THR A 57 -11.44 -1.27 6.52
N TRP A 58 -10.37 -0.83 7.20
CA TRP A 58 -9.00 -1.06 6.76
C TRP A 58 -8.67 -2.55 6.73
N GLU A 59 -9.13 -3.32 7.71
CA GLU A 59 -8.92 -4.78 7.75
C GLU A 59 -9.48 -5.46 6.49
N ARG A 60 -10.70 -5.10 6.06
CA ARG A 60 -11.32 -5.69 4.86
C ARG A 60 -10.58 -5.29 3.59
N TYR A 61 -10.32 -4.00 3.40
CA TYR A 61 -9.60 -3.49 2.24
C TYR A 61 -8.23 -4.14 2.10
N PHE A 62 -7.42 -4.09 3.15
CA PHE A 62 -6.07 -4.65 3.12
C PHE A 62 -6.10 -6.14 2.86
N THR A 63 -6.99 -6.88 3.54
CA THR A 63 -7.11 -8.34 3.36
C THR A 63 -7.48 -8.71 1.93
N ARG A 64 -8.48 -8.05 1.34
CA ARG A 64 -8.95 -8.34 -0.02
C ARG A 64 -7.86 -8.02 -1.05
N THR A 65 -7.39 -6.77 -1.10
CA THR A 65 -6.40 -6.34 -2.09
C THR A 65 -5.10 -7.13 -2.00
N THR A 66 -4.66 -7.50 -0.79
CA THR A 66 -3.47 -8.33 -0.60
C THR A 66 -3.67 -9.75 -1.11
N ARG A 67 -4.87 -10.32 -0.93
CA ARG A 67 -5.20 -11.64 -1.47
C ARG A 67 -5.16 -11.62 -2.99
N ASP A 68 -5.79 -10.62 -3.59
CA ASP A 68 -5.81 -10.45 -5.05
C ASP A 68 -4.38 -10.33 -5.62
N LEU A 69 -3.51 -9.55 -4.96
CA LEU A 69 -2.10 -9.43 -5.35
C LEU A 69 -1.32 -10.73 -5.23
N LEU A 70 -1.56 -11.52 -4.18
CA LEU A 70 -0.92 -12.81 -3.99
C LEU A 70 -1.41 -13.82 -5.05
N GLU A 71 -2.70 -13.85 -5.34
CA GLU A 71 -3.26 -14.70 -6.39
C GLU A 71 -2.69 -14.35 -7.77
N MET A 72 -2.57 -13.05 -8.08
CA MET A 72 -1.92 -12.59 -9.30
C MET A 72 -0.45 -13.01 -9.37
N GLU A 73 0.29 -12.89 -8.27
CA GLU A 73 1.69 -13.32 -8.21
C GLU A 73 1.84 -14.81 -8.54
N GLN A 74 1.01 -15.66 -7.92
CA GLN A 74 1.00 -17.11 -8.13
C GLN A 74 0.58 -17.48 -9.56
N GLN A 75 -0.37 -16.75 -10.15
CA GLN A 75 -0.76 -16.95 -11.55
C GLN A 75 0.40 -16.65 -12.52
N VAL A 76 1.19 -15.62 -12.24
CA VAL A 76 2.29 -15.19 -13.10
C VAL A 76 3.54 -16.05 -12.89
N ARG A 77 3.85 -16.45 -11.66
CA ARG A 77 5.11 -17.13 -11.31
C ARG A 77 4.98 -18.64 -11.15
N GLY A 78 3.76 -19.15 -11.11
CA GLY A 78 3.47 -20.55 -10.82
C GLY A 78 3.07 -20.76 -9.36
N GLU A 79 2.31 -21.82 -9.15
CA GLU A 79 1.79 -22.16 -7.83
C GLU A 79 2.89 -22.68 -6.90
N ASP A 80 2.92 -22.15 -5.66
CA ASP A 80 3.81 -22.59 -4.60
C ASP A 80 3.00 -22.96 -3.35
N ASN A 81 3.01 -24.26 -3.01
CA ASN A 81 2.28 -24.79 -1.88
C ASN A 81 2.77 -24.24 -0.54
N SER A 82 4.07 -23.95 -0.41
CA SER A 82 4.63 -23.38 0.82
C SER A 82 4.12 -21.96 1.06
N ILE A 83 4.03 -21.15 -0.02
CA ILE A 83 3.46 -19.80 0.03
C ILE A 83 1.98 -19.87 0.38
N ARG A 84 1.22 -20.79 -0.23
CA ARG A 84 -0.21 -20.97 0.06
C ARG A 84 -0.47 -21.34 1.52
N GLU A 85 0.26 -22.32 2.05
CA GLU A 85 0.12 -22.73 3.46
C GLU A 85 0.46 -21.58 4.42
N LEU A 86 1.48 -20.77 4.10
CA LEU A 86 1.83 -19.60 4.90
C LEU A 86 0.76 -18.51 4.79
N ALA A 87 0.23 -18.27 3.59
CA ALA A 87 -0.81 -17.28 3.34
C ALA A 87 -2.08 -17.57 4.14
N VAL A 88 -2.51 -18.85 4.23
CA VAL A 88 -3.64 -19.23 5.09
C VAL A 88 -3.41 -18.77 6.53
N LYS A 89 -2.25 -19.12 7.11
CA LYS A 89 -1.91 -18.71 8.49
C LYS A 89 -1.85 -17.19 8.63
N TRP A 90 -1.33 -16.49 7.63
CA TRP A 90 -1.24 -15.04 7.65
C TRP A 90 -2.62 -14.37 7.65
N PHE A 91 -3.49 -14.75 6.70
CA PHE A 91 -4.85 -14.20 6.58
C PHE A 91 -5.75 -14.57 7.76
N GLU A 92 -5.67 -15.78 8.29
CA GLU A 92 -6.55 -16.22 9.37
C GLU A 92 -6.10 -15.75 10.75
N ARG A 93 -4.78 -15.58 10.96
CA ARG A 93 -4.23 -15.37 12.30
C ARG A 93 -3.50 -14.06 12.48
N MET A 94 -2.62 -13.70 11.53
CA MET A 94 -1.73 -12.57 11.72
C MET A 94 -2.40 -11.26 11.33
N LEU A 95 -3.03 -11.20 10.15
CA LEU A 95 -3.70 -10.00 9.67
C LEU A 95 -4.79 -9.50 10.62
N PRO A 96 -5.73 -10.34 11.10
CA PRO A 96 -6.71 -9.90 12.08
C PRO A 96 -6.08 -9.42 13.39
N ARG A 97 -5.00 -10.06 13.85
CA ARG A 97 -4.30 -9.64 15.08
C ARG A 97 -3.60 -8.30 14.94
N LEU A 98 -3.14 -7.95 13.75
CA LEU A 98 -2.42 -6.70 13.47
C LEU A 98 -3.38 -5.55 13.14
N LEU A 99 -4.35 -5.81 12.26
CA LEU A 99 -5.20 -4.77 11.68
C LEU A 99 -6.43 -4.48 12.53
N ARG A 100 -7.10 -5.50 13.05
CA ARG A 100 -8.34 -5.32 13.82
C ARG A 100 -8.17 -4.37 15.01
N PRO A 101 -7.09 -4.48 15.83
CA PRO A 101 -6.89 -3.56 16.92
C PRO A 101 -6.93 -2.09 16.46
N MET A 102 -6.43 -1.77 15.27
CA MET A 102 -6.37 -0.39 14.79
C MET A 102 -7.75 0.27 14.63
N GLU A 103 -8.83 -0.51 14.55
CA GLU A 103 -10.21 -0.04 14.39
C GLU A 103 -11.16 -0.56 15.51
N THR A 104 -10.63 -1.17 16.57
CA THR A 104 -11.40 -1.58 17.77
C THR A 104 -11.03 -0.75 19.01
N ASP A 105 -11.80 -0.94 20.09
CA ASP A 105 -11.58 -0.25 21.37
C ASP A 105 -11.64 1.28 21.25
N GLY A 106 -12.56 1.76 20.41
CA GLY A 106 -12.75 3.19 20.14
C GLY A 106 -11.73 3.79 19.17
N ARG A 107 -10.74 3.02 18.69
CA ARG A 107 -9.81 3.47 17.65
C ARG A 107 -10.50 3.48 16.27
N LYS A 108 -10.02 4.37 15.41
CA LYS A 108 -10.48 4.52 14.03
C LYS A 108 -9.28 4.83 13.15
N ILE A 109 -9.19 4.16 12.01
CA ILE A 109 -8.33 4.59 10.92
C ILE A 109 -9.17 5.48 9.99
N ARG A 110 -8.59 6.58 9.54
CA ARG A 110 -9.17 7.43 8.50
C ARG A 110 -8.51 7.08 7.16
N PRO A 111 -9.26 6.84 6.07
CA PRO A 111 -8.67 6.70 4.75
C PRO A 111 -8.01 8.01 4.33
N VAL A 112 -6.83 7.92 3.74
CA VAL A 112 -6.07 9.07 3.23
C VAL A 112 -5.58 8.77 1.82
N MET A 113 -5.38 9.80 1.01
CA MET A 113 -4.74 9.63 -0.29
C MET A 113 -3.29 9.22 -0.11
N LEU A 114 -2.87 8.15 -0.79
CA LEU A 114 -1.50 7.62 -0.75
C LEU A 114 -0.87 7.76 -2.14
N HIS A 115 0.45 7.97 -2.18
CA HIS A 115 1.23 7.86 -3.41
C HIS A 115 1.22 6.42 -3.96
N GLY A 116 1.19 5.41 -3.08
CA GLY A 116 1.09 4.00 -3.44
C GLY A 116 2.43 3.28 -3.71
N ASP A 117 3.46 4.01 -4.15
CA ASP A 117 4.82 3.47 -4.36
C ASP A 117 5.92 4.48 -4.02
N LEU A 118 5.92 4.97 -2.77
CA LEU A 118 6.85 6.01 -2.34
C LEU A 118 8.17 5.41 -1.83
N TRP A 119 9.20 5.48 -2.65
CA TRP A 119 10.59 5.10 -2.33
C TRP A 119 11.56 6.02 -3.07
N HIS A 120 12.85 5.96 -2.76
CA HIS A 120 13.86 6.89 -3.26
C HIS A 120 13.94 7.00 -4.80
N GLY A 121 13.66 5.91 -5.53
CA GLY A 121 13.60 5.92 -7.00
C GLY A 121 12.38 6.63 -7.59
N ASN A 122 11.33 6.86 -6.80
CA ASN A 122 10.11 7.59 -7.19
C ASN A 122 10.01 8.96 -6.50
N THR A 123 11.15 9.52 -6.09
CA THR A 123 11.24 10.89 -5.54
C THR A 123 12.27 11.69 -6.32
N GLY A 124 12.06 13.01 -6.40
CA GLY A 124 12.98 13.91 -7.09
C GLY A 124 12.73 15.36 -6.72
N VAL A 125 13.58 16.23 -7.25
CA VAL A 125 13.48 17.69 -7.22
C VAL A 125 13.26 18.22 -8.63
N ASP A 126 12.64 19.39 -8.76
CA ASP A 126 12.44 20.09 -10.02
C ASP A 126 13.67 20.84 -10.53
#